data_AF-A0A9P9Y9K5-F1
#
_entry.id   AF-A0A9P9Y9K5-F1
#
_cell.length_a   1.000
_cell.length_b   1.000
_cell.length_c   1.000
_cell.angle_alpha   90.00
_cell.angle_beta   90.00
_cell.angle_gamma   90.00
#
_symmetry.space_group_name_H-M   'P 1'
#
loop_
_entity.id
_entity.type
_entity.pdbx_description
1 polymer ?
#
loop_
_entity_poly.entity_id
_entity_poly.type
_entity_poly.pdbx_seq_one_letter_code
_entity_poly.pdbx_strand_id
1 'polypeptide(L)'
;MKFVGSEWMELARIQIQLWLLLLHFGGALSLEYFKDNRLPERCKYLLEDELILERKCGGTYPLLAFTKFRDTFVKAGEPFSLFMPNTMDHIMVVMKDSELQNCARFQLSDMATFFCLDNNRNETIRLDFAHMYCFPFHIQLPDDLMQTCLAENNMVDEYLEDVLRTRRGVIHYTFNNSRGHRHISVYFWPLPLPLLLLLLLLFSWQ
;
A
#
# COMPACT_ATOMS: atom_id res chain seq x y z
N MET A 1 -47.14 0.20 -55.67
CA MET A 1 -45.76 0.20 -55.12
C MET A 1 -45.78 0.98 -53.81
N LYS A 2 -45.81 0.29 -52.67
CA LYS A 2 -45.80 0.91 -51.34
C LYS A 2 -44.53 0.47 -50.59
N PHE A 3 -43.77 1.47 -50.17
CA PHE A 3 -42.90 1.57 -48.99
C PHE A 3 -42.38 0.25 -48.39
N VAL A 4 -41.14 -0.12 -48.75
CA VAL A 4 -40.30 -1.13 -48.07
C VAL A 4 -38.95 -0.48 -47.72
N GLY A 5 -38.99 0.70 -47.10
CA GLY A 5 -37.78 1.51 -46.84
C GLY A 5 -37.63 1.99 -45.41
N SER A 6 -38.71 2.11 -44.63
CA SER A 6 -38.66 2.72 -43.29
C SER A 6 -38.35 1.74 -42.16
N GLU A 7 -38.75 0.46 -42.27
CA GLU A 7 -38.52 -0.52 -41.19
C GLU A 7 -37.03 -0.92 -41.05
N TRP A 8 -36.30 -0.97 -42.16
CA TRP A 8 -34.87 -1.33 -42.15
C TRP A 8 -34.00 -0.25 -41.50
N MET A 9 -34.40 1.02 -41.62
CA MET A 9 -33.67 2.13 -41.00
C MET A 9 -33.87 2.18 -39.48
N GLU A 10 -35.06 1.85 -38.98
CA GLU A 10 -35.33 1.82 -37.54
C GLU A 10 -34.62 0.65 -36.84
N LEU A 11 -34.56 -0.52 -37.47
CA LEU A 11 -33.81 -1.68 -36.94
C LEU A 11 -32.31 -1.40 -36.86
N ALA A 12 -31.73 -0.74 -37.87
CA ALA A 12 -30.32 -0.35 -37.86
C ALA A 12 -30.01 0.67 -36.73
N ARG A 13 -30.95 1.57 -36.45
CA ARG A 13 -30.81 2.60 -35.41
C ARG A 13 -30.82 1.99 -34.00
N ILE A 14 -31.71 1.03 -33.75
CA ILE A 14 -31.79 0.28 -32.48
C ILE A 14 -30.52 -0.53 -32.25
N GLN A 15 -30.00 -1.18 -33.30
CA GLN A 15 -28.78 -1.99 -33.20
C GLN A 15 -27.57 -1.11 -32.85
N ILE A 16 -27.40 0.04 -33.50
CA ILE A 16 -26.29 0.97 -33.20
C ILE A 16 -26.37 1.51 -31.76
N GLN A 17 -27.56 1.83 -31.26
CA GLN A 17 -27.74 2.26 -29.87
C GLN A 17 -27.43 1.15 -28.87
N LEU A 18 -27.77 -0.11 -29.19
CA LEU A 18 -27.44 -1.27 -28.35
C LEU A 18 -25.92 -1.51 -28.29
N TRP A 19 -25.21 -1.34 -29.41
CA TRP A 19 -23.75 -1.42 -29.45
C TRP A 19 -23.06 -0.27 -28.68
N LEU A 20 -23.61 0.94 -28.74
CA LEU A 20 -23.12 2.09 -27.95
C LEU A 20 -23.37 1.90 -26.44
N LEU A 21 -24.51 1.33 -26.05
CA LEU A 21 -24.80 0.96 -24.66
C LEU A 21 -23.87 -0.14 -24.16
N LEU A 22 -23.58 -1.16 -24.98
CA LEU A 22 -22.62 -2.21 -24.65
C LEU A 22 -21.18 -1.68 -24.53
N LEU A 23 -20.80 -0.68 -25.33
CA LEU A 23 -19.50 0.01 -25.21
C LEU A 23 -19.42 0.88 -23.95
N HIS A 24 -20.52 1.53 -23.54
CA HIS A 24 -20.55 2.33 -22.31
C HIS A 24 -20.65 1.48 -21.03
N PHE A 25 -21.28 0.30 -21.08
CA PHE A 25 -21.38 -0.62 -19.93
C PHE A 25 -20.26 -1.67 -19.87
N GLY A 26 -19.60 -1.98 -21.00
CA GLY A 26 -18.51 -2.96 -21.05
C GLY A 26 -17.18 -2.47 -20.46
N GLY A 27 -17.06 -1.18 -20.14
CA GLY A 27 -15.83 -0.56 -19.63
C GLY A 27 -15.65 -0.54 -18.11
N ALA A 28 -16.60 -1.06 -17.33
CA ALA A 28 -16.54 -1.05 -15.87
C ALA A 28 -16.34 -2.44 -15.25
N LEU A 29 -15.66 -3.35 -15.94
CA LEU A 29 -14.98 -4.44 -15.26
C LEU A 29 -13.71 -3.85 -14.65
N SER A 30 -13.86 -3.29 -13.45
CA SER A 30 -12.73 -3.07 -12.54
C SER A 30 -12.09 -4.44 -12.34
N LEU A 31 -10.99 -4.69 -13.05
CA LEU A 31 -10.12 -5.81 -12.76
C LEU A 31 -9.54 -5.49 -11.39
N GLU A 32 -10.21 -5.95 -10.32
CA GLU A 32 -9.57 -6.13 -9.04
C GLU A 32 -8.44 -7.12 -9.28
N TYR A 33 -7.28 -6.58 -9.63
CA TYR A 33 -6.01 -7.29 -9.64
C TYR A 33 -5.89 -7.88 -8.25
N PHE A 34 -6.15 -9.18 -8.11
CA PHE A 34 -5.95 -9.91 -6.87
C PHE A 34 -4.48 -9.78 -6.51
N LYS A 35 -4.17 -8.77 -5.71
CA LYS A 35 -2.82 -8.50 -5.23
C LYS A 35 -2.52 -9.57 -4.19
N ASP A 36 -1.58 -10.46 -4.52
CA ASP A 36 -1.13 -11.47 -3.59
C ASP A 36 -0.35 -10.80 -2.46
N ASN A 37 -1.01 -10.60 -1.31
CA ASN A 37 -0.42 -10.01 -0.12
C ASN A 37 0.23 -11.07 0.80
N ARG A 38 0.39 -12.32 0.32
CA ARG A 38 1.06 -13.37 1.10
C ARG A 38 2.50 -12.98 1.38
N LEU A 39 2.95 -13.28 2.59
CA LEU A 39 4.34 -13.09 2.96
C LEU A 39 5.24 -14.04 2.17
N PRO A 40 6.44 -13.58 1.73
CA PRO A 40 7.46 -14.46 1.20
C PRO A 40 7.79 -15.59 2.19
N GLU A 41 8.18 -16.77 1.69
CA GLU A 41 8.51 -17.93 2.54
C GLU A 41 9.50 -17.59 3.65
N ARG A 42 10.51 -16.78 3.33
CA ARG A 42 11.55 -16.33 4.27
C ARG A 42 11.05 -15.39 5.36
N CYS A 43 9.84 -14.86 5.23
CA CYS A 43 9.22 -13.92 6.17
C CYS A 43 8.16 -14.57 7.06
N LYS A 44 7.83 -15.86 6.86
CA LYS A 44 6.73 -16.51 7.59
C LYS A 44 6.89 -16.49 9.11
N TYR A 45 8.14 -16.52 9.59
CA TYR A 45 8.45 -16.41 11.02
C TYR A 45 7.92 -15.12 11.67
N LEU A 46 7.64 -14.07 10.89
CA LEU A 46 7.04 -12.82 11.39
C LEU A 46 5.56 -12.97 11.78
N LEU A 47 4.90 -14.06 11.35
CA LEU A 47 3.54 -14.41 11.76
C LEU A 47 3.51 -15.43 12.91
N GLU A 48 4.66 -16.02 13.25
CA GLU A 48 4.77 -16.94 14.37
C GLU A 48 4.75 -16.11 15.68
N ASP A 49 3.99 -16.55 16.67
CA ASP A 49 3.99 -16.04 18.06
C ASP A 49 3.52 -14.60 18.34
N GLU A 50 2.50 -14.09 17.63
CA GLU A 50 1.89 -12.76 17.89
C GLU A 50 2.95 -11.64 18.05
N LEU A 51 3.91 -11.63 17.13
CA LEU A 51 5.08 -10.79 17.25
C LEU A 51 4.74 -9.29 17.16
N ILE A 52 5.00 -8.56 18.26
CA ILE A 52 4.82 -7.11 18.32
C ILE A 52 6.16 -6.43 18.05
N LEU A 53 6.17 -5.58 17.04
CA LEU A 53 7.29 -4.74 16.65
C LEU A 53 7.13 -3.35 17.26
N GLU A 54 8.17 -2.89 17.97
CA GLU A 54 8.21 -1.56 18.57
C GLU A 54 9.20 -0.66 17.84
N ARG A 55 8.80 0.58 17.57
CA ARG A 55 9.65 1.58 16.93
C ARG A 55 10.79 1.96 17.86
N LYS A 56 12.02 1.74 17.43
CA LYS A 56 13.23 2.12 18.17
C LYS A 56 13.77 3.47 17.72
N CYS A 57 13.75 3.74 16.42
CA CYS A 57 14.26 5.00 15.88
C CYS A 57 13.63 5.29 14.49
N GLY A 58 13.53 6.55 14.10
CA GLY A 58 13.14 6.96 12.75
C GLY A 58 13.93 8.19 12.29
N GLY A 59 14.29 8.24 11.01
CA GLY A 59 15.18 9.25 10.46
C GLY A 59 15.10 9.36 8.95
N THR A 60 16.10 10.01 8.36
CA THR A 60 16.16 10.25 6.92
C THR A 60 17.23 9.39 6.25
N TYR A 61 16.89 8.73 5.14
CA TYR A 61 17.81 7.82 4.46
C TYR A 61 19.04 8.57 3.93
N PRO A 62 20.25 8.28 4.44
CA PRO A 62 21.42 9.11 4.18
C PRO A 62 22.03 8.82 2.80
N LEU A 63 22.67 9.84 2.21
CA LEU A 63 23.37 9.72 0.92
C LEU A 63 24.48 8.66 0.96
N LEU A 64 25.12 8.48 2.12
CA LEU A 64 26.12 7.46 2.34
C LEU A 64 25.54 6.04 2.15
N ALA A 65 24.38 5.75 2.75
CA ALA A 65 23.70 4.46 2.60
C ALA A 65 23.24 4.24 1.15
N PHE A 66 22.68 5.28 0.52
CA PHE A 66 22.31 5.22 -0.90
C PHE A 66 23.50 4.81 -1.79
N THR A 67 24.67 5.39 -1.53
CA THR A 67 25.89 5.10 -2.31
C THR A 67 26.47 3.72 -1.99
N LYS A 68 26.49 3.32 -0.71
CA LYS A 68 27.04 2.04 -0.22
C LYS A 68 26.22 0.84 -0.68
N PHE A 69 24.91 0.88 -0.47
CA PHE A 69 24.03 -0.26 -0.70
C PHE A 69 23.38 -0.27 -2.08
N ARG A 70 23.40 0.85 -2.81
CA ARG A 70 22.85 0.98 -4.17
C ARG A 70 21.39 0.51 -4.27
N ASP A 71 20.62 0.77 -3.22
CA ASP A 71 19.20 0.47 -3.17
C ASP A 71 18.46 1.31 -4.22
N THR A 72 17.78 0.65 -5.14
CA THR A 72 17.04 1.31 -6.24
C THR A 72 15.61 1.66 -5.85
N PHE A 73 15.12 1.16 -4.72
CA PHE A 73 13.75 1.38 -4.27
C PHE A 73 13.59 2.61 -3.39
N VAL A 74 14.67 3.10 -2.78
CA VAL A 74 14.68 4.28 -1.90
C VAL A 74 15.70 5.32 -2.38
N LYS A 75 15.38 6.60 -2.22
CA LYS A 75 16.27 7.72 -2.52
C LYS A 75 16.84 8.31 -1.24
N ALA A 76 18.03 8.91 -1.34
CA ALA A 76 18.54 9.75 -0.25
C ALA A 76 17.53 10.87 0.06
N GLY A 77 17.29 11.12 1.35
CA GLY A 77 16.29 12.08 1.80
C GLY A 77 14.89 11.50 2.07
N GLU A 78 14.61 10.25 1.68
CA GLU A 78 13.33 9.60 2.01
C GLU A 78 13.31 9.10 3.46
N PRO A 79 12.14 9.09 4.13
CA PRO A 79 12.07 8.69 5.53
C PRO A 79 12.22 7.16 5.70
N PHE A 80 12.74 6.76 6.86
CA PHE A 80 12.72 5.37 7.30
C PHE A 80 12.39 5.27 8.80
N SER A 81 12.01 4.08 9.25
CA SER A 81 11.89 3.76 10.67
C SER A 81 12.34 2.34 10.96
N LEU A 82 12.98 2.16 12.11
CA LEU A 82 13.54 0.92 12.62
C LEU A 82 12.63 0.36 13.72
N PHE A 83 12.22 -0.88 13.55
CA PHE A 83 11.35 -1.58 14.48
C PHE A 83 11.98 -2.90 14.91
N MET A 84 11.81 -3.24 16.19
CA MET A 84 12.35 -4.47 16.76
C MET A 84 11.35 -5.09 17.74
N PRO A 85 11.29 -6.42 17.84
CA PRO A 85 10.58 -7.08 18.92
C PRO A 85 11.40 -7.00 20.22
N ASN A 86 10.75 -7.28 21.34
CA ASN A 86 11.42 -7.35 22.65
C ASN A 86 12.51 -8.44 22.73
N THR A 87 12.41 -9.48 21.89
CA THR A 87 13.39 -10.56 21.76
C THR A 87 14.69 -10.12 21.10
N MET A 88 14.68 -8.99 20.36
CA MET A 88 15.82 -8.46 19.60
C MET A 88 16.42 -9.45 18.58
N ASP A 89 15.69 -10.49 18.19
CA ASP A 89 16.18 -11.54 17.29
C ASP A 89 16.22 -11.09 15.83
N HIS A 90 15.43 -10.08 15.48
CA HIS A 90 15.40 -9.48 14.16
C HIS A 90 15.10 -7.98 14.21
N ILE A 91 15.40 -7.31 13.10
CA ILE A 91 15.10 -5.89 12.90
C ILE A 91 14.36 -5.69 11.59
N MET A 92 13.33 -4.83 11.64
CA MET A 92 12.57 -4.43 10.48
C MET A 92 12.81 -2.95 10.17
N VAL A 93 13.22 -2.66 8.94
CA VAL A 93 13.33 -1.29 8.42
C VAL A 93 12.13 -1.03 7.52
N VAL A 94 11.29 -0.08 7.93
CA VAL A 94 10.20 0.44 7.10
C VAL A 94 10.74 1.65 6.33
N MET A 95 10.84 1.51 5.02
CA MET A 95 11.39 2.49 4.09
C MET A 95 10.28 3.27 3.39
N LYS A 96 10.63 4.47 2.92
CA LYS A 96 9.76 5.43 2.23
C LYS A 96 8.68 6.00 3.14
N ASP A 97 7.92 6.98 2.65
CA ASP A 97 6.79 7.54 3.40
C ASP A 97 5.75 6.42 3.62
N SER A 98 5.42 6.10 4.87
CA SER A 98 4.57 4.98 5.27
C SER A 98 3.74 5.31 6.50
N GLU A 99 2.44 4.97 6.50
CA GLU A 99 1.59 5.15 7.68
C GLU A 99 2.09 4.35 8.89
N LEU A 100 2.81 3.25 8.65
CA LEU A 100 3.42 2.44 9.71
C LEU A 100 4.43 3.23 10.55
N GLN A 101 5.04 4.26 9.97
CA GLN A 101 5.99 5.10 10.69
C GLN A 101 5.32 5.91 11.80
N ASN A 102 3.99 6.09 11.77
CA ASN A 102 3.24 6.77 12.82
C ASN A 102 2.95 5.87 14.03
N CYS A 103 3.00 4.55 13.86
CA CYS A 103 2.78 3.60 14.95
C CYS A 103 3.98 3.57 15.90
N ALA A 104 3.73 3.61 17.20
CA ALA A 104 4.76 3.28 18.18
C ALA A 104 4.99 1.76 18.22
N ARG A 105 3.90 0.99 18.11
CA ARG A 105 3.92 -0.47 18.11
C ARG A 105 2.96 -1.01 17.07
N PHE A 106 3.33 -2.09 16.40
CA PHE A 106 2.41 -2.77 15.50
C PHE A 106 2.64 -4.27 15.47
N GLN A 107 1.63 -4.98 14.99
CA GLN A 107 1.67 -6.40 14.66
C GLN A 107 1.41 -6.60 13.17
N LEU A 108 2.14 -7.53 12.55
CA LEU A 108 1.98 -7.90 11.16
C LEU A 108 0.84 -8.91 10.99
N SER A 109 -0.03 -8.71 9.99
CA SER A 109 -1.00 -9.74 9.56
C SER A 109 -0.59 -10.41 8.26
N ASP A 110 -0.17 -9.61 7.29
CA ASP A 110 0.32 -10.05 5.97
C ASP A 110 1.32 -9.00 5.43
N MET A 111 1.80 -9.14 4.19
CA MET A 111 2.81 -8.22 3.63
C MET A 111 2.37 -6.74 3.58
N ALA A 112 1.07 -6.47 3.52
CA ALA A 112 0.47 -5.16 3.32
C ALA A 112 -0.51 -4.75 4.42
N THR A 113 -0.90 -5.66 5.32
CA THR A 113 -1.86 -5.42 6.41
C THR A 113 -1.19 -5.50 7.78
N PHE A 114 -1.39 -4.46 8.57
CA PHE A 114 -0.76 -4.26 9.88
C PHE A 114 -1.78 -3.77 10.90
N PHE A 115 -1.60 -4.16 12.16
CA PHE A 115 -2.40 -3.70 13.29
C PHE A 115 -1.56 -2.78 14.16
N CYS A 116 -1.89 -1.49 14.20
CA CYS A 116 -1.26 -0.51 15.07
C CYS A 116 -1.78 -0.71 16.50
N LEU A 117 -0.87 -0.87 17.47
CA LEU A 117 -1.17 -1.21 18.87
C LEU A 117 -0.87 -0.03 19.81
N ASP A 118 -1.24 1.17 19.39
CA ASP A 118 -1.03 2.37 20.20
C ASP A 118 -2.15 2.52 21.23
N ASN A 119 -1.80 2.97 22.45
CA ASN A 119 -2.58 2.89 23.69
C ASN A 119 -4.05 3.38 23.67
N ASN A 120 -4.56 3.95 22.57
CA ASN A 120 -5.96 4.38 22.43
C ASN A 120 -6.56 4.15 21.02
N ARG A 121 -5.83 3.54 20.07
CA ARG A 121 -6.31 3.33 18.70
C ARG A 121 -5.78 2.01 18.15
N ASN A 122 -6.63 0.97 18.16
CA ASN A 122 -6.39 -0.26 17.41
C ASN A 122 -6.78 0.00 15.95
N GLU A 123 -5.88 0.64 15.21
CA GLU A 123 -6.07 0.96 13.81
C GLU A 123 -5.48 -0.13 12.92
N THR A 124 -6.20 -0.53 11.87
CA THR A 124 -5.69 -1.46 10.85
C THR A 124 -5.18 -0.65 9.67
N ILE A 125 -3.88 -0.75 9.40
CA ILE A 125 -3.23 -0.11 8.26
C ILE A 125 -3.19 -1.12 7.11
N ARG A 126 -3.68 -0.71 5.94
CA ARG A 126 -3.70 -1.51 4.71
C ARG A 126 -3.01 -0.74 3.60
N LEU A 127 -1.93 -1.30 3.08
CA LEU A 127 -1.09 -0.67 2.08
C LEU A 127 -1.43 -1.14 0.67
N ASP A 128 -1.67 -0.18 -0.23
CA ASP A 128 -2.02 -0.47 -1.62
C ASP A 128 -0.92 -1.23 -2.36
N PHE A 129 0.35 -0.85 -2.16
CA PHE A 129 1.50 -1.51 -2.76
C PHE A 129 2.67 -1.53 -1.78
N ALA A 130 3.16 -2.72 -1.46
CA ALA A 130 4.25 -2.90 -0.51
C ALA A 130 5.07 -4.13 -0.88
N HIS A 131 6.37 -4.08 -0.66
CA HIS A 131 7.28 -5.22 -0.80
C HIS A 131 7.98 -5.47 0.52
N MET A 132 8.16 -6.75 0.84
CA MET A 132 8.91 -7.18 2.02
C MET A 132 10.04 -8.13 1.61
N TYR A 133 11.23 -7.88 2.12
CA TYR A 133 12.42 -8.69 1.90
C TYR A 133 12.99 -9.14 3.24
N CYS A 134 12.98 -10.45 3.48
CA CYS A 134 13.53 -11.03 4.71
C CYS A 134 14.85 -11.75 4.45
N PHE A 135 15.84 -11.40 5.26
CA PHE A 135 17.19 -11.91 5.23
C PHE A 135 17.37 -12.86 6.43
N PRO A 136 17.70 -14.14 6.21
CA PRO A 136 17.87 -15.13 7.29
C PRO A 136 19.20 -14.96 8.04
N PHE A 137 19.85 -13.80 7.89
CA PHE A 137 21.11 -13.41 8.50
C PHE A 137 21.09 -11.90 8.77
N HIS A 138 22.00 -11.47 9.65
CA HIS A 138 22.21 -10.07 9.97
C HIS A 138 22.73 -9.29 8.75
N ILE A 139 22.16 -8.11 8.51
CA ILE A 139 22.54 -7.22 7.40
C ILE A 139 22.97 -5.87 7.97
N GLN A 140 24.00 -5.25 7.37
CA GLN A 140 24.62 -4.02 7.89
C GLN A 140 23.79 -2.75 7.67
N LEU A 141 22.80 -2.79 6.76
CA LEU A 141 22.01 -1.60 6.44
C LEU A 141 21.27 -1.05 7.68
N PRO A 142 20.53 -1.86 8.45
CA PRO A 142 19.96 -1.44 9.73
C PRO A 142 20.95 -0.81 10.70
N ASP A 143 22.20 -1.28 10.78
CA ASP A 143 23.23 -0.72 11.67
C ASP A 143 23.59 0.72 11.28
N ASP A 144 23.91 0.92 10.00
CA ASP A 144 24.26 2.23 9.45
C ASP A 144 23.10 3.23 9.64
N LEU A 145 21.86 2.74 9.45
CA LEU A 145 20.65 3.54 9.63
C LEU A 145 20.36 3.84 11.08
N MET A 146 20.59 2.90 12.00
CA MET A 146 20.44 3.13 13.43
C MET A 146 21.43 4.20 13.89
N GLN A 147 22.70 4.06 13.53
CA GLN A 147 23.73 5.05 13.86
C GLN A 147 23.36 6.45 13.35
N THR A 148 22.91 6.54 12.09
CA THR A 148 22.45 7.81 11.50
C THR A 148 21.27 8.38 12.28
N CYS A 149 20.28 7.55 12.59
CA CYS A 149 19.08 7.95 13.30
C CYS A 149 19.37 8.46 14.72
N LEU A 150 20.24 7.77 15.46
CA LEU A 150 20.64 8.18 16.81
C LEU A 150 21.36 9.53 16.79
N ALA A 151 22.24 9.74 15.81
CA ALA A 151 22.91 11.01 15.60
C ALA A 151 21.93 12.14 15.24
N GLU A 152 20.98 11.91 14.31
CA GLU A 152 19.96 12.89 13.92
C GLU A 152 19.07 13.31 15.09
N ASN A 153 18.73 12.35 15.97
CA ASN A 153 17.80 12.56 17.08
C ASN A 153 18.49 12.89 18.43
N ASN A 154 19.83 13.01 18.47
CA ASN A 154 20.61 13.18 19.71
C ASN A 154 20.29 12.13 20.79
N MET A 155 20.14 10.87 20.37
CA MET A 155 19.84 9.73 21.25
C MET A 155 21.12 9.01 21.70
N VAL A 156 21.01 8.25 22.80
CA VAL A 156 22.12 7.46 23.36
C VAL A 156 22.31 6.16 22.57
N ASP A 157 23.55 5.68 22.47
CA ASP A 157 23.97 4.48 21.71
C ASP A 157 23.42 3.13 22.26
N GLU A 158 22.55 3.12 23.27
CA GLU A 158 21.97 1.89 23.84
C GLU A 158 21.26 1.04 22.79
N TYR A 159 20.54 1.67 21.86
CA TYR A 159 19.85 0.96 20.78
C TYR A 159 20.80 0.36 19.73
N LEU A 160 22.03 0.87 19.61
CA LEU A 160 22.98 0.36 18.62
C LEU A 160 23.42 -1.07 18.98
N GLU A 161 23.71 -1.32 20.27
CA GLU A 161 24.07 -2.65 20.77
C GLU A 161 22.94 -3.67 20.55
N ASP A 162 21.69 -3.24 20.66
CA ASP A 162 20.54 -4.11 20.39
C ASP A 162 20.44 -4.49 18.91
N VAL A 163 20.67 -3.55 17.99
CA VAL A 163 20.67 -3.87 16.55
C VAL A 163 21.79 -4.86 16.20
N LEU A 164 22.98 -4.70 16.79
CA LEU A 164 24.12 -5.60 16.55
C LEU A 164 23.88 -7.04 17.03
N ARG A 165 22.92 -7.25 17.94
CA ARG A 165 22.51 -8.59 18.41
C ARG A 165 21.51 -9.28 17.48
N THR A 166 20.91 -8.54 16.56
CA THR A 166 19.89 -9.08 15.65
C THR A 166 20.50 -10.15 14.75
N ARG A 167 19.75 -11.22 14.52
CA ARG A 167 20.18 -12.35 13.69
C ARG A 167 19.61 -12.30 12.28
N ARG A 168 18.56 -11.50 12.07
CA ARG A 168 17.80 -11.41 10.81
C ARG A 168 17.43 -9.97 10.53
N GLY A 169 17.45 -9.60 9.26
CA GLY A 169 16.97 -8.30 8.80
C GLY A 169 15.71 -8.44 7.96
N VAL A 170 14.83 -7.46 8.06
CA VAL A 170 13.64 -7.31 7.24
C VAL A 170 13.65 -5.90 6.67
N ILE A 171 13.51 -5.78 5.35
CA ILE A 171 13.32 -4.48 4.70
C ILE A 171 11.92 -4.47 4.09
N HIS A 172 11.15 -3.45 4.46
CA HIS A 172 9.79 -3.25 3.99
C HIS A 172 9.71 -1.91 3.26
N TYR A 173 9.26 -1.94 2.02
CA TYR A 173 9.05 -0.76 1.21
C TYR A 173 7.57 -0.56 1.01
N THR A 174 7.10 0.65 1.25
CA THR A 174 5.78 1.11 0.82
C THR A 174 5.93 1.89 -0.47
N PHE A 175 5.01 1.69 -1.40
CA PHE A 175 5.02 2.37 -2.67
C PHE A 175 3.63 2.98 -2.85
N ASN A 176 3.60 4.24 -3.32
CA ASN A 176 2.47 5.16 -3.37
C ASN A 176 2.41 6.15 -2.18
N ASN A 177 1.63 7.22 -2.30
CA ASN A 177 1.50 8.28 -1.29
C ASN A 177 0.86 7.72 0.00
N SER A 178 1.67 7.14 0.88
CA SER A 178 1.25 6.60 2.17
C SER A 178 0.93 7.68 3.23
N ARG A 179 0.57 8.89 2.81
CA ARG A 179 -0.27 9.77 3.63
C ARG A 179 -1.68 9.46 3.19
N GLY A 180 -2.29 8.49 3.87
CA GLY A 180 -3.54 7.88 3.47
C GLY A 180 -4.54 8.91 2.96
N HIS A 181 -5.09 8.63 1.79
CA HIS A 181 -6.48 8.98 1.62
C HIS A 181 -7.24 8.27 2.72
N ARG A 182 -7.64 9.02 3.76
CA ARG A 182 -8.84 8.69 4.52
C ARG A 182 -9.89 8.38 3.48
N HIS A 183 -10.17 7.10 3.26
CA HIS A 183 -11.28 6.67 2.42
C HIS A 183 -12.56 7.08 3.15
N ILE A 184 -12.91 8.36 3.04
CA ILE A 184 -14.32 8.75 3.11
C ILE A 184 -14.91 8.09 1.88
N SER A 185 -15.54 6.94 2.10
CA SER A 185 -16.40 6.30 1.12
C SER A 185 -17.55 7.26 0.81
N VAL A 186 -17.28 8.23 -0.06
CA VAL A 186 -18.33 8.91 -0.79
C VAL A 186 -18.72 7.91 -1.85
N TYR A 187 -19.78 7.15 -1.57
CA TYR A 187 -20.54 6.42 -2.58
C TYR A 187 -20.89 7.42 -3.67
N PHE A 188 -20.05 7.49 -4.70
CA PHE A 188 -20.27 8.29 -5.88
C PHE A 188 -21.28 7.50 -6.72
N TRP A 189 -22.56 7.61 -6.37
CA TRP A 189 -23.65 7.07 -7.17
C TRP A 189 -23.69 7.84 -8.51
N PRO A 190 -23.32 7.23 -9.65
CA PRO A 190 -23.56 7.85 -10.94
C PRO A 190 -24.98 7.45 -11.39
N LEU A 191 -25.98 7.82 -10.60
CA LEU A 191 -27.37 7.41 -10.85
C LEU A 191 -28.32 8.48 -11.43
N PRO A 192 -27.99 9.79 -11.58
CA PRO A 192 -28.94 10.69 -12.22
C PRO A 192 -28.78 10.73 -13.75
N LEU A 193 -27.60 10.46 -14.30
CA LEU A 193 -27.31 10.59 -15.74
C LEU A 193 -28.01 9.55 -16.63
N PRO A 194 -28.01 8.24 -16.31
CA PRO A 194 -28.72 7.27 -17.15
C PRO A 194 -30.24 7.43 -17.07
N LEU A 195 -30.78 7.90 -15.94
CA LEU A 195 -32.21 8.14 -15.74
C LEU A 195 -32.70 9.38 -16.51
N LEU A 196 -31.88 10.44 -16.58
CA LEU A 196 -32.16 11.64 -17.36
C LEU A 196 -32.18 11.35 -18.87
N LEU A 197 -31.25 10.52 -19.35
CA LEU A 197 -31.21 10.08 -20.75
C LEU A 197 -32.43 9.22 -21.13
N LEU A 198 -32.89 8.35 -20.23
CA LEU A 198 -34.10 7.55 -20.46
C LEU A 198 -35.36 8.42 -20.53
N LEU A 199 -35.46 9.44 -19.68
CA LEU A 199 -36.57 10.41 -19.70
C LEU A 199 -36.57 11.25 -20.99
N LEU A 200 -35.41 11.73 -21.43
CA LEU A 200 -35.30 12.50 -22.69
C LEU A 200 -35.69 11.68 -23.92
N LEU A 201 -35.36 10.38 -23.94
CA LEU A 201 -35.79 9.47 -25.00
C LEU A 201 -37.31 9.25 -25.00
N LEU A 202 -37.93 9.07 -23.82
CA LEU A 202 -39.38 8.91 -23.70
C LEU A 202 -40.16 10.17 -24.12
N PHE A 203 -39.65 11.37 -23.80
CA PHE A 203 -40.29 12.64 -24.21
C PHE A 203 -40.09 13.00 -25.68
N SER A 204 -39.15 12.37 -26.38
CA SER A 204 -38.93 12.59 -27.82
C SER A 204 -39.84 11.75 -28.74
N TRP A 205 -40.67 10.88 -28.14
CA TRP A 205 -41.57 9.94 -28.82
C TRP A 205 -43.07 10.27 -28.61
N GLN A 206 -43.37 11.51 -28.21
CA GLN A 206 -44.71 12.11 -28.17
C GLN A 206 -44.72 13.37 -29.03
#